data_AF-A0A0V0RGX2-F1
#
_entry.id   AF-A0A0V0RGX2-F1
#
_cell.length_a   1.000
_cell.length_b   1.000
_cell.length_c   1.000
_cell.angle_alpha   90.00
_cell.angle_beta   90.00
_cell.angle_gamma   90.00
#
_symmetry.space_group_name_H-M   'P 1'
#
loop_
_entity.id
_entity.type
_entity.pdbx_description
1 polymer ?
#
loop_
_entity_poly.entity_id
_entity_poly.type
_entity_poly.pdbx_seq_one_letter_code
_entity_poly.pdbx_strand_id
1 'polypeptide(L)'
;LTRWNDNAVVTLASNHLTHHPIGSVQRYSQSQKKHVKIRMLEIVRRYNTSMGGVDILDKLLSSYRPPKPLLTIRTGRRAHLPETLRITQGHYLEMISQGRCRVYIIDL
;
A
#
# COMPACT_ATOMS: atom_id res chain seq x y z
N LEU A 1 -19.13 -21.57 9.87
CA LEU A 1 -17.69 -21.81 9.59
C LEU A 1 -17.60 -22.73 8.37
N THR A 2 -16.84 -22.36 7.34
CA THR A 2 -16.68 -23.12 6.10
C THR A 2 -15.20 -23.23 5.73
N ARG A 3 -14.73 -24.43 5.39
CA ARG A 3 -13.35 -24.67 4.97
C ARG A 3 -13.31 -24.90 3.46
N TRP A 4 -12.47 -24.15 2.76
CA TRP A 4 -12.31 -24.22 1.30
C TRP A 4 -10.86 -24.53 0.96
N ASN A 5 -10.65 -25.47 0.04
CA ASN A 5 -9.32 -25.85 -0.43
C ASN A 5 -9.17 -25.42 -1.88
N ASP A 6 -8.19 -24.55 -2.13
CA ASP A 6 -7.81 -24.09 -3.45
C ASP A 6 -6.33 -24.42 -3.66
N ASN A 7 -5.44 -23.43 -3.77
CA ASN A 7 -3.99 -23.65 -3.69
C ASN A 7 -3.54 -23.95 -2.25
N ALA A 8 -4.29 -23.45 -1.27
CA ALA A 8 -4.11 -23.69 0.14
C ALA A 8 -5.48 -23.82 0.81
N VAL A 9 -5.50 -24.41 2.00
CA VAL A 9 -6.71 -24.55 2.80
C VAL A 9 -6.98 -23.22 3.51
N VAL A 10 -8.15 -22.66 3.27
CA VAL A 10 -8.64 -21.42 3.88
C VAL A 10 -9.90 -21.72 4.70
N THR A 11 -9.99 -21.14 5.89
CA THR A 11 -11.19 -21.24 6.73
C THR A 11 -11.87 -19.88 6.79
N LEU A 12 -13.15 -19.84 6.43
CA LEU A 12 -13.97 -18.63 6.39
C LEU A 12 -15.11 -18.73 7.39
N ALA A 13 -15.40 -17.62 8.08
CA ALA A 13 -16.55 -17.47 8.94
C ALA A 13 -17.32 -16.22 8.54
N SER A 14 -18.64 -16.34 8.47
CA SER A 14 -19.54 -15.20 8.29
C SER A 14 -20.76 -15.41 9.17
N ASN A 15 -21.29 -14.31 9.68
CA ASN A 15 -22.48 -14.32 10.55
C ASN A 15 -23.77 -14.44 9.74
N HIS A 16 -23.75 -14.02 8.47
CA HIS A 16 -24.94 -13.93 7.62
C HIS A 16 -24.85 -14.77 6.34
N LEU A 17 -23.63 -15.03 5.84
CA LEU A 17 -23.43 -15.78 4.61
C LEU A 17 -23.17 -17.25 4.90
N THR A 18 -23.85 -18.10 4.13
CA THR A 18 -23.65 -19.56 4.18
C THR A 18 -22.87 -20.04 2.96
N HIS A 19 -22.70 -21.35 2.84
CA HIS A 19 -22.03 -21.99 1.71
C HIS A 19 -22.87 -21.98 0.42
N HIS A 20 -24.16 -21.67 0.50
CA HIS A 20 -25.08 -21.63 -0.62
C HIS A 20 -25.39 -20.19 -1.07
N PRO A 21 -25.66 -19.96 -2.37
CA PRO A 21 -25.57 -20.92 -3.47
C PRO A 21 -24.11 -21.26 -3.83
N ILE A 22 -23.88 -22.48 -4.33
CA ILE A 22 -22.57 -22.89 -4.83
C ILE A 22 -22.50 -22.48 -6.31
N GLY A 23 -21.72 -21.45 -6.59
CA GLY A 23 -21.43 -21.01 -7.94
C GLY A 23 -20.29 -21.79 -8.60
N SER A 24 -19.95 -21.41 -9.82
CA SER A 24 -18.79 -21.92 -10.53
C SER A 24 -17.97 -20.78 -11.11
N VAL A 25 -16.66 -20.83 -10.92
CA VAL A 25 -15.73 -19.82 -11.44
C VAL A 25 -14.70 -20.48 -12.35
N GLN A 26 -14.31 -19.81 -13.42
CA GLN A 26 -13.19 -20.25 -14.24
C GLN A 26 -11.88 -19.77 -13.62
N ARG A 27 -10.96 -20.70 -13.38
CA ARG A 27 -9.65 -20.39 -12.79
C ARG A 27 -8.56 -21.09 -13.57
N TYR A 28 -7.44 -20.41 -13.76
CA TYR A 28 -6.26 -21.03 -14.34
C TYR A 28 -5.63 -22.01 -13.34
N SER A 29 -5.46 -23.26 -13.75
CA SER A 29 -4.70 -24.26 -12.99
C SER A 29 -3.29 -24.36 -13.55
N GLN A 30 -2.29 -24.10 -12.71
CA GLN A 30 -0.87 -24.23 -13.06
C GLN A 30 -0.49 -25.67 -13.39
N SER A 31 -1.04 -26.66 -12.67
CA SER A 31 -0.74 -28.08 -12.90
C SER A 31 -1.28 -28.58 -14.23
N GLN A 32 -2.45 -28.11 -14.65
CA GLN A 32 -3.08 -28.51 -15.91
C GLN A 32 -2.81 -27.52 -17.06
N LYS A 33 -2.11 -26.41 -16.80
CA LYS A 33 -1.84 -25.29 -17.72
C LYS A 33 -3.06 -24.78 -18.50
N LYS A 34 -4.25 -24.88 -17.91
CA LYS A 34 -5.52 -24.53 -18.55
C LYS A 34 -6.51 -23.92 -17.57
N HIS A 35 -7.50 -23.22 -18.09
CA HIS A 35 -8.65 -22.78 -17.30
C HIS A 35 -9.56 -23.97 -16.99
N VAL A 36 -9.80 -24.19 -15.70
CA VAL A 36 -10.72 -25.20 -15.18
C VAL A 36 -11.86 -24.51 -14.44
N LYS A 37 -13.05 -25.09 -14.56
CA LYS A 37 -14.26 -24.62 -13.88
C LYS A 37 -14.31 -25.25 -12.49
N ILE A 38 -14.14 -24.43 -11.46
CA ILE A 38 -14.10 -24.86 -10.06
C ILE A 38 -15.37 -24.41 -9.36
N ARG A 39 -15.88 -25.23 -8.42
CA ARG A 39 -17.00 -24.85 -7.55
C ARG A 39 -16.55 -23.75 -6.58
N MET A 40 -17.30 -22.66 -6.53
CA MET A 40 -17.04 -21.51 -5.67
C MET A 40 -18.20 -21.30 -4.71
N LEU A 41 -17.88 -21.21 -3.41
CA LEU A 41 -18.87 -20.95 -2.35
C LEU A 41 -19.23 -19.45 -2.35
N GLU A 42 -20.49 -19.11 -2.07
CA GLU A 42 -20.94 -17.71 -2.07
C GLU A 42 -20.17 -16.86 -1.06
N ILE A 43 -19.88 -17.39 0.12
CA ILE A 43 -19.05 -16.72 1.12
C ILE A 43 -17.66 -16.33 0.59
N VAL A 44 -17.01 -17.21 -0.18
CA VAL A 44 -15.70 -16.95 -0.81
C VAL A 44 -15.84 -15.85 -1.86
N ARG A 45 -16.92 -15.91 -2.66
CA ARG A 45 -17.20 -14.93 -3.71
C ARG A 45 -17.41 -13.55 -3.12
N ARG A 46 -18.26 -13.45 -2.10
CA ARG A 46 -18.56 -12.19 -1.43
C ARG A 46 -17.32 -11.59 -0.79
N TYR A 47 -16.54 -12.42 -0.09
CA TYR A 47 -15.27 -12.00 0.49
C TYR A 47 -14.36 -11.38 -0.58
N ASN A 48 -14.07 -12.11 -1.66
CA ASN A 48 -13.19 -11.64 -2.73
C ASN A 48 -13.68 -10.33 -3.38
N THR A 49 -14.98 -10.14 -3.55
CA THR A 49 -15.53 -8.89 -4.10
C THR A 49 -15.43 -7.71 -3.11
N SER A 50 -15.50 -7.98 -1.81
CA SER A 50 -15.39 -6.95 -0.76
C SER A 50 -13.96 -6.62 -0.35
N MET A 51 -12.99 -7.45 -0.72
CA MET A 51 -11.57 -7.24 -0.38
C MET A 51 -10.93 -6.17 -1.26
N GLY A 52 -9.83 -5.58 -0.79
CA GLY A 52 -9.01 -4.62 -1.55
C GLY A 52 -9.31 -3.14 -1.28
N GLY A 53 -10.33 -2.81 -0.49
CA GLY A 53 -10.63 -1.40 -0.16
C GLY A 53 -9.49 -0.67 0.55
N VAL A 54 -8.80 -1.36 1.48
CA VAL A 54 -7.63 -0.82 2.17
C VAL A 54 -6.45 -0.65 1.21
N ASP A 55 -6.17 -1.64 0.36
CA ASP A 55 -5.07 -1.56 -0.62
C ASP A 55 -5.28 -0.42 -1.63
N ILE A 56 -6.54 -0.19 -2.04
CA ILE A 56 -6.90 0.94 -2.91
C ILE A 56 -6.66 2.26 -2.18
N LEU A 57 -7.10 2.38 -0.93
CA LEU A 57 -6.87 3.58 -0.13
C LEU A 57 -5.38 3.85 0.06
N ASP A 58 -4.59 2.83 0.40
CA ASP A 58 -3.15 2.95 0.57
C ASP A 58 -2.44 3.36 -0.72
N LYS A 59 -2.89 2.82 -1.86
CA LYS A 59 -2.39 3.25 -3.18
C LYS A 59 -2.71 4.71 -3.46
N LEU A 60 -3.92 5.17 -3.15
CA LEU A 60 -4.31 6.56 -3.31
C LEU A 60 -3.48 7.45 -2.39
N LEU A 61 -3.39 7.14 -1.10
CA LEU A 61 -2.59 7.88 -0.12
C LEU A 61 -1.11 7.94 -0.52
N SER A 62 -0.54 6.84 -1.01
CA SER A 62 0.82 6.80 -1.53
C SER A 62 0.99 7.69 -2.77
N SER A 63 -0.04 7.80 -3.62
CA SER A 63 0.00 8.67 -4.81
C SER A 63 -0.03 10.16 -4.45
N TYR A 64 -0.65 10.53 -3.34
CA TYR A 64 -0.66 11.91 -2.82
C TYR A 64 0.62 12.27 -2.07
N ARG A 65 1.46 11.29 -1.71
CA ARG A 65 2.73 11.56 -1.02
C ARG A 65 3.71 12.12 -2.05
N PRO A 66 4.23 13.36 -1.88
CA PRO A 66 5.26 13.86 -2.77
C PRO A 66 6.45 12.89 -2.71
N PRO A 67 7.10 12.60 -3.86
CA PRO A 67 8.30 11.78 -3.85
C PRO A 67 9.26 12.39 -2.84
N LYS A 68 9.79 11.56 -1.93
CA LYS A 68 10.81 12.03 -1.00
C LYS A 68 11.88 12.69 -1.85
N PRO A 69 12.25 13.96 -1.61
CA PRO A 69 13.35 14.55 -2.33
C PRO A 69 14.52 13.61 -2.13
N LEU A 70 15.03 13.07 -3.24
CA LEU A 70 16.18 12.19 -3.22
C LEU A 70 17.39 13.08 -2.87
N LEU A 71 17.51 13.45 -1.59
CA LEU A 71 18.69 14.08 -1.05
C LEU A 71 19.78 13.02 -1.06
N THR A 72 20.37 12.83 -2.25
CA THR A 72 21.63 12.12 -2.38
C THR A 72 22.68 13.06 -1.81
N ILE A 73 22.81 13.11 -0.48
CA ILE A 73 23.96 13.74 0.14
C ILE A 73 25.13 12.85 -0.26
N ARG A 74 25.83 13.22 -1.34
CA ARG A 74 27.14 12.65 -1.63
C ARG A 74 28.08 13.24 -0.58
N THR A 75 28.08 12.68 0.63
CA THR A 75 29.11 12.97 1.62
C THR A 75 30.42 12.41 1.09
N GLY A 76 31.14 13.19 0.28
CA GLY A 76 32.58 13.04 0.14
C GLY A 76 33.22 13.33 1.50
N ARG A 77 34.34 12.68 1.83
CA ARG A 77 34.97 12.74 3.16
C ARG A 77 35.48 14.12 3.61
N ARG A 78 35.26 15.20 2.86
CA ARG A 78 35.43 16.60 3.28
C ARG A 78 34.46 17.44 2.46
N ALA A 79 33.41 17.98 3.08
CA ALA A 79 32.55 18.97 2.47
C ALA A 79 32.67 20.27 3.26
N HIS A 80 33.43 21.22 2.72
CA HIS A 80 33.25 22.63 3.03
C HIS A 80 31.89 23.05 2.46
N LEU A 81 31.09 23.74 3.25
CA LEU A 81 29.78 24.23 2.80
C LEU A 81 29.98 25.25 1.67
N PRO A 82 29.29 25.15 0.52
CA PRO A 82 29.44 26.13 -0.53
C PRO A 82 28.69 27.42 -0.16
N GLU A 83 29.35 28.55 -0.39
CA GLU A 83 28.91 29.92 -0.12
C GLU A 83 27.62 30.32 -0.88
N THR A 84 27.13 29.44 -1.76
CA THR A 84 25.90 29.60 -2.54
C THR A 84 24.62 29.49 -1.71
N LEU A 85 24.69 28.99 -0.47
CA LEU A 85 23.56 29.03 0.48
C LEU A 85 23.24 30.45 1.00
N ARG A 86 23.96 31.48 0.55
CA ARG A 86 23.65 32.88 0.88
C ARG A 86 22.65 33.56 -0.05
N ILE A 87 22.25 32.98 -1.19
CA ILE A 87 21.48 33.74 -2.20
C ILE A 87 20.41 32.89 -2.86
N THR A 88 19.24 32.75 -2.23
CA THR A 88 17.96 32.89 -2.96
C THR A 88 16.83 33.06 -1.95
N GLN A 89 16.10 34.15 -2.15
CA GLN A 89 15.17 34.76 -1.22
C GLN A 89 13.94 33.90 -0.97
N GLY A 90 13.52 33.90 0.30
CA GLY A 90 12.10 33.93 0.65
C GLY A 90 11.44 32.56 0.82
N HIS A 91 11.43 32.10 2.07
CA HIS A 91 10.42 31.20 2.64
C HIS A 91 10.39 29.76 2.08
N TYR A 92 11.05 28.86 2.81
CA TYR A 92 10.78 27.42 2.71
C TYR A 92 9.88 27.02 3.89
N LEU A 93 8.64 26.63 3.60
CA LEU A 93 7.75 25.99 4.58
C LEU A 93 7.89 24.47 4.42
N GLU A 94 8.54 23.80 5.38
CA GLU A 94 8.48 22.34 5.46
C GLU A 94 7.20 21.88 6.17
N MET A 95 6.51 20.89 5.59
CA MET A 95 5.36 20.24 6.21
C MET A 95 5.80 19.28 7.32
N ILE A 96 5.39 19.59 8.54
CA ILE A 96 5.74 18.88 9.76
C ILE A 96 4.91 17.58 9.84
N SER A 97 5.52 16.42 9.57
CA SER A 97 5.04 15.19 10.21
C SER A 97 5.89 14.97 11.45
N GLN A 98 5.25 15.02 12.62
CA GLN A 98 5.81 14.77 13.96
C GLN A 98 6.37 15.99 14.69
N GLY A 99 5.48 16.86 15.16
CA GLY A 99 5.43 17.32 16.56
C GLY A 99 6.67 17.98 17.19
N ARG A 100 7.69 18.37 16.43
CA ARG A 100 8.84 19.11 16.96
C ARG A 100 9.39 20.07 15.91
N CYS A 101 8.87 21.29 15.89
CA CYS A 101 9.49 22.40 15.16
C CYS A 101 10.83 22.72 15.81
N ARG A 102 11.96 22.44 15.14
CA ARG A 102 13.22 23.11 15.47
C ARG A 102 13.27 24.40 14.66
N VAL A 103 12.76 25.46 15.26
CA VAL A 103 12.94 26.82 14.76
C VAL A 103 14.40 27.18 15.04
N TYR A 104 15.21 27.33 13.99
CA TYR A 104 16.49 28.00 14.13
C TYR A 104 16.23 29.49 13.92
N ILE A 105 15.91 30.18 15.01
CA ILE A 105 16.01 31.64 15.05
C ILE A 105 17.51 31.93 15.05
N ILE A 106 18.03 32.37 13.92
CA ILE A 106 19.28 33.12 13.89
C ILE A 106 18.88 34.59 13.87
N ASP A 107 18.80 35.16 15.08
CA ASP A 107 18.73 36.61 15.24
C ASP A 107 20.11 37.19 14.89
N LEU A 108 20.09 38.08 13.88
CA LEU A 108 21.13 38.95 13.32
C LEU A 108 22.20 38.29 12.41
#